data_AF-A0A812QJ54-F1
#
_entry.id   AF-A0A812QJ54-F1
#
_cell.length_a   1.000
_cell.length_b   1.000
_cell.length_c   1.000
_cell.angle_alpha   90.00
_cell.angle_beta   90.00
_cell.angle_gamma   90.00
#
_symmetry.space_group_name_H-M   'P 1'
#
loop_
_entity.id
_entity.type
_entity.pdbx_description
1 polymer ?
#
loop_
_entity_poly.entity_id
_entity_poly.type
_entity_poly.pdbx_seq_one_letter_code
_entity_poly.pdbx_strand_id
1 'polypeptide(L)'
;MYEGYSLKQITLPVRVMKAMGAELLLCSNASGGMNPFYKCGDIVLIDDHINLMGDNPLIGINDDRLGPRFPDMCAPYDHQLIDRALEIARKEDIVAHRGVFVAVAGPNLETRAEYRFLRAIGADLVGMSTVPEVIVAVHCGLRTVGMSIVTDMCLPDALKPADVSEIISIANKAEPKLRTLVKGVLTEFVEEVAAAIRRRWNERYSLETITLPVRVMKALGASILVVSNASGGMNPFYKSGDIMLMEDHINFMWSNPLTGHADPNLGKRFPDMSSPYDRGLIDTAARIARREGITHHRGVYAAMTGPNYETRSEYRFLKKIGADVVGMSTIPEAIVASQVGLRVLALSTVTNICLPDNLGSVGKYDVIHAAQAAEPRLRYIVREVLLEEQGQLASVS
;
A
#
# COMPACT_ATOMS: atom_id res chain seq x y z
N MET A 1 16.49 8.79 -23.97
CA MET A 1 15.16 8.29 -24.34
C MET A 1 14.45 9.29 -25.22
N TYR A 2 13.41 8.88 -25.94
CA TYR A 2 12.79 9.67 -27.00
C TYR A 2 12.32 11.08 -26.57
N GLU A 3 12.13 11.32 -25.27
CA GLU A 3 11.83 12.65 -24.69
C GLU A 3 13.08 13.46 -24.27
N GLY A 4 14.29 13.02 -24.62
CA GLY A 4 15.55 13.71 -24.35
C GLY A 4 16.20 13.39 -22.98
N TYR A 5 15.53 12.64 -22.09
CA TYR A 5 16.09 12.27 -20.79
C TYR A 5 17.03 11.06 -20.86
N SER A 6 18.08 11.06 -20.04
CA SER A 6 18.96 9.90 -19.83
C SER A 6 18.27 8.81 -19.03
N LEU A 7 18.70 7.55 -19.17
CA LEU A 7 18.17 6.44 -18.36
C LEU A 7 18.34 6.67 -16.86
N LYS A 8 19.40 7.39 -16.45
CA LYS A 8 19.61 7.78 -15.04
C LYS A 8 18.53 8.73 -14.53
N GLN A 9 18.10 9.69 -15.36
CA GLN A 9 17.03 10.62 -14.99
C GLN A 9 15.68 9.90 -14.91
N ILE A 10 15.39 9.01 -15.85
CA ILE A 10 14.12 8.28 -15.93
C ILE A 10 13.95 7.30 -14.76
N THR A 11 15.05 6.70 -14.33
CA THR A 11 15.03 5.72 -13.24
C THR A 11 15.29 6.33 -11.86
N LEU A 12 15.59 7.63 -11.77
CA LEU A 12 15.75 8.34 -10.51
C LEU A 12 14.53 8.19 -9.58
N PRO A 13 13.27 8.29 -10.05
CA PRO A 13 12.09 8.10 -9.22
C PRO A 13 12.09 6.76 -8.49
N VAL A 14 12.56 5.66 -9.10
CA VAL A 14 12.65 4.34 -8.44
C VAL A 14 13.59 4.39 -7.23
N ARG A 15 14.73 5.05 -7.37
CA ARG A 15 15.70 5.21 -6.28
C ARG A 15 15.17 6.11 -5.17
N VAL A 16 14.48 7.19 -5.54
CA VAL A 16 13.81 8.08 -4.58
C VAL A 16 12.74 7.31 -3.81
N MET A 17 11.87 6.56 -4.50
CA MET A 17 10.84 5.73 -3.85
C MET A 17 11.45 4.68 -2.92
N LYS A 18 12.54 4.02 -3.32
CA LYS A 18 13.28 3.10 -2.43
C LYS A 18 13.82 3.81 -1.19
N ALA A 19 14.46 4.97 -1.36
CA ALA A 19 15.00 5.75 -0.26
C ALA A 19 13.89 6.23 0.69
N MET A 20 12.69 6.46 0.16
CA MET A 20 11.49 6.77 0.94
C MET A 20 10.91 5.55 1.67
N GLY A 21 11.40 4.32 1.42
CA GLY A 21 10.98 3.10 2.12
C GLY A 21 10.07 2.17 1.31
N ALA A 22 9.95 2.35 0.00
CA ALA A 22 9.22 1.39 -0.84
C ALA A 22 9.90 0.01 -0.81
N GLU A 23 9.08 -1.05 -0.83
CA GLU A 23 9.53 -2.45 -0.93
C GLU A 23 9.09 -3.13 -2.23
N LEU A 24 8.14 -2.53 -2.94
CA LEU A 24 7.55 -3.02 -4.18
C LEU A 24 7.54 -1.92 -5.24
N LEU A 25 7.97 -2.25 -6.45
CA LEU A 25 7.71 -1.48 -7.66
C LEU A 25 6.62 -2.20 -8.47
N LEU A 26 5.48 -1.55 -8.66
CA LEU A 26 4.48 -1.96 -9.63
C LEU A 26 4.62 -1.04 -10.85
N CYS A 27 4.88 -1.63 -12.01
CA CYS A 27 4.91 -0.92 -13.28
C CYS A 27 3.73 -1.34 -14.14
N SER A 28 3.07 -0.37 -14.75
CA SER A 28 2.14 -0.62 -15.83
C SER A 28 2.50 0.14 -17.09
N ASN A 29 2.18 -0.44 -18.24
CA ASN A 29 2.38 0.20 -19.53
C ASN A 29 1.29 -0.22 -20.53
N ALA A 30 1.31 0.44 -21.69
CA ALA A 30 0.65 -0.01 -22.90
C ALA A 30 1.72 -0.52 -23.87
N SER A 31 1.44 -1.61 -24.58
CA SER A 31 2.40 -2.23 -25.49
C SER A 31 1.74 -2.87 -26.70
N GLY A 32 2.57 -3.07 -27.72
CA GLY A 32 2.21 -3.81 -28.92
C GLY A 32 2.27 -5.31 -28.67
N GLY A 33 1.18 -6.03 -28.98
CA GLY A 33 1.08 -7.47 -28.84
C GLY A 33 1.61 -8.20 -30.07
N MET A 34 2.65 -9.01 -29.92
CA MET A 34 3.23 -9.83 -31.00
C MET A 34 2.78 -11.29 -30.95
N ASN A 35 2.20 -11.73 -29.83
CA ASN A 35 1.66 -13.07 -29.68
C ASN A 35 0.27 -13.18 -30.35
N PRO A 36 0.05 -14.05 -31.37
CA PRO A 36 -1.22 -14.18 -32.06
C PRO A 36 -2.40 -14.65 -31.20
N PHE A 37 -2.14 -15.18 -30.01
CA PHE A 37 -3.18 -15.61 -29.08
C PHE A 37 -3.71 -14.47 -28.20
N TYR A 38 -3.06 -13.31 -28.21
CA TYR A 38 -3.51 -12.13 -27.49
C TYR A 38 -4.52 -11.32 -28.30
N LYS A 39 -5.26 -10.48 -27.60
CA LYS A 39 -6.19 -9.52 -28.20
C LYS A 39 -5.96 -8.12 -27.60
N CYS A 40 -6.31 -7.10 -28.37
CA CYS A 40 -6.37 -5.74 -27.85
C CYS A 40 -7.27 -5.67 -26.60
N GLY A 41 -6.76 -5.05 -25.54
CA GLY A 41 -7.42 -4.93 -24.25
C GLY A 41 -7.20 -6.10 -23.29
N ASP A 42 -6.47 -7.13 -23.70
CA ASP A 42 -5.95 -8.15 -22.79
C ASP A 42 -4.85 -7.54 -21.90
N ILE A 43 -4.72 -8.09 -20.69
CA ILE A 43 -3.64 -7.73 -19.77
C ILE A 43 -2.60 -8.83 -19.79
N VAL A 44 -1.33 -8.47 -19.81
CA VAL A 44 -0.23 -9.42 -19.74
C VAL A 44 0.65 -9.06 -18.55
N LEU A 45 0.81 -10.03 -17.65
CA LEU A 45 1.75 -9.98 -16.55
C LEU A 45 3.13 -10.31 -17.11
N ILE A 46 4.07 -9.39 -16.94
CA ILE A 46 5.42 -9.53 -17.47
C ILE A 46 6.18 -10.53 -16.59
N ASP A 47 6.55 -11.67 -17.17
CA ASP A 47 7.30 -12.74 -16.51
C ASP A 47 8.80 -12.50 -16.60
N ASP A 48 9.23 -12.00 -17.76
CA ASP A 48 10.63 -11.72 -18.08
C ASP A 48 10.71 -10.58 -19.10
N HIS A 49 11.90 -10.03 -19.30
CA HIS A 49 12.13 -9.01 -20.30
C HIS A 49 13.40 -9.18 -21.12
N ILE A 50 13.40 -8.55 -22.30
CA ILE A 50 14.57 -8.41 -23.16
C ILE A 50 14.87 -6.91 -23.28
N ASN A 51 16.10 -6.49 -22.95
CA ASN A 51 16.55 -5.11 -23.13
C ASN A 51 17.31 -4.96 -24.45
N LEU A 52 16.66 -4.39 -25.48
CA LEU A 52 17.26 -4.04 -26.76
C LEU A 52 17.38 -2.52 -26.97
N MET A 53 17.29 -1.74 -25.89
CA MET A 53 17.42 -0.28 -25.97
C MET A 53 18.84 0.20 -26.26
N GLY A 54 19.83 -0.72 -26.22
CA GLY A 54 21.24 -0.42 -26.48
C GLY A 54 21.95 0.34 -25.34
N ASP A 55 21.30 0.48 -24.18
CA ASP A 55 21.81 1.21 -23.02
C ASP A 55 21.32 0.54 -21.72
N ASN A 56 21.93 0.87 -20.59
CA ASN A 56 21.58 0.35 -19.27
C ASN A 56 21.74 1.44 -18.18
N PRO A 57 20.74 1.66 -17.30
CA PRO A 57 20.77 2.71 -16.29
C PRO A 57 21.92 2.59 -15.27
N LEU A 58 22.55 1.41 -15.17
CA LEU A 58 23.66 1.12 -14.26
C LEU A 58 25.05 1.40 -14.87
N ILE A 59 25.12 1.81 -16.13
CA ILE A 59 26.39 2.20 -16.76
C ILE A 59 26.97 3.46 -16.09
N GLY A 60 28.26 3.41 -15.74
CA GLY A 60 28.98 4.45 -15.02
C GLY A 60 29.50 3.97 -13.67
N ILE A 61 29.77 4.89 -12.73
CA ILE A 61 30.24 4.57 -11.37
C ILE A 61 29.09 3.99 -10.54
N ASN A 62 29.34 2.92 -9.79
CA ASN A 62 28.36 2.34 -8.86
C ASN A 62 28.36 3.05 -7.51
N ASP A 63 27.20 3.15 -6.89
CA ASP A 63 27.06 3.53 -5.48
C ASP A 63 26.62 2.30 -4.69
N ASP A 64 27.55 1.72 -3.93
CA ASP A 64 27.32 0.47 -3.20
C ASP A 64 26.24 0.60 -2.11
N ARG A 65 25.85 1.81 -1.74
CA ARG A 65 24.71 2.07 -0.84
C ARG A 65 23.37 1.78 -1.50
N LEU A 66 23.31 1.82 -2.84
CA LEU A 66 22.08 1.68 -3.61
C LEU A 66 21.88 0.26 -4.17
N GLY A 67 22.89 -0.59 -4.15
CA GLY A 67 22.83 -1.93 -4.72
C GLY A 67 24.18 -2.47 -5.23
N PRO A 68 24.23 -3.77 -5.57
CA PRO A 68 25.43 -4.40 -6.09
C PRO A 68 25.74 -3.92 -7.50
N ARG A 69 27.03 -3.86 -7.85
CA ARG A 69 27.48 -3.50 -9.20
C ARG A 69 26.82 -4.34 -10.31
N PHE A 70 26.62 -5.62 -10.03
CA PHE A 70 26.05 -6.60 -10.95
C PHE A 70 24.84 -7.25 -10.27
N PRO A 71 23.65 -6.65 -10.36
CA PRO A 71 22.44 -7.27 -9.83
C PRO A 71 22.09 -8.53 -10.63
N ASP A 72 21.62 -9.55 -9.93
CA ASP A 72 21.14 -10.78 -10.56
C ASP A 72 19.74 -10.55 -11.17
N MET A 73 19.61 -10.84 -12.46
CA MET A 73 18.38 -10.68 -13.23
C MET A 73 17.74 -12.03 -13.57
N CYS A 74 18.07 -13.11 -12.85
CA CYS A 74 17.48 -14.44 -13.10
C CYS A 74 15.96 -14.51 -12.85
N ALA A 75 15.44 -13.64 -11.98
CA ALA A 75 14.01 -13.50 -11.69
C ALA A 75 13.71 -12.01 -11.42
N PRO A 76 13.66 -11.17 -12.47
CA PRO A 76 13.53 -9.72 -12.31
C PRO A 76 12.09 -9.28 -12.02
N TYR A 77 11.14 -10.22 -11.99
CA TYR A 77 9.76 -10.04 -11.60
C TYR A 77 9.39 -11.08 -10.53
N ASP A 78 8.56 -10.68 -9.57
CA ASP A 78 8.16 -11.54 -8.47
C ASP A 78 7.08 -12.53 -8.92
N HIS A 79 7.47 -13.80 -9.06
CA HIS A 79 6.56 -14.86 -9.52
C HIS A 79 5.35 -15.06 -8.60
N GLN A 80 5.48 -14.84 -7.28
CA GLN A 80 4.36 -14.99 -6.36
C GLN A 80 3.31 -13.91 -6.60
N LEU A 81 3.75 -12.66 -6.84
CA LEU A 81 2.84 -11.56 -7.17
C LEU A 81 2.20 -11.74 -8.55
N ILE A 82 2.93 -12.30 -9.52
CA ILE A 82 2.37 -12.64 -10.84
C ILE A 82 1.32 -13.74 -10.73
N ASP A 83 1.64 -14.85 -10.06
CA ASP A 83 0.70 -15.97 -9.87
C ASP A 83 -0.56 -15.47 -9.17
N ARG A 84 -0.39 -14.59 -8.18
CA ARG A 84 -1.53 -13.98 -7.51
C ARG A 84 -2.36 -13.08 -8.41
N ALA A 85 -1.73 -12.24 -9.22
CA ALA A 85 -2.44 -11.40 -10.18
C ALA A 85 -3.27 -12.25 -11.16
N LEU A 86 -2.74 -13.40 -11.59
CA LEU A 86 -3.47 -14.37 -12.44
C LEU A 86 -4.64 -15.02 -11.71
N GLU A 87 -4.50 -15.35 -10.42
CA GLU A 87 -5.62 -15.83 -9.61
C GLU A 87 -6.72 -14.79 -9.44
N ILE A 88 -6.36 -13.53 -9.20
CA ILE A 88 -7.33 -12.42 -9.12
C ILE A 88 -8.02 -12.25 -10.47
N ALA A 89 -7.27 -12.28 -11.57
CA ALA A 89 -7.83 -12.19 -12.92
C ALA A 89 -8.88 -13.28 -13.17
N ARG A 90 -8.60 -14.54 -12.78
CA ARG A 90 -9.55 -15.66 -12.89
C ARG A 90 -10.82 -15.44 -12.06
N LYS A 91 -10.70 -14.88 -10.86
CA LYS A 91 -11.85 -14.60 -9.97
C LYS A 91 -12.74 -13.49 -10.52
N GLU A 92 -12.13 -12.49 -11.14
CA GLU A 92 -12.80 -11.30 -11.66
C GLU A 92 -13.20 -11.43 -13.14
N ASP A 93 -13.07 -12.62 -13.74
CA ASP A 93 -13.33 -12.90 -15.16
C ASP A 93 -12.56 -11.97 -16.12
N ILE A 94 -11.32 -11.65 -15.77
CA ILE A 94 -10.39 -10.85 -16.56
C ILE A 94 -9.47 -11.77 -17.32
N VAL A 95 -9.42 -11.62 -18.66
CA VAL A 95 -8.42 -12.30 -19.49
C VAL A 95 -7.05 -11.69 -19.21
N ALA A 96 -6.20 -12.49 -18.58
CA ALA A 96 -4.83 -12.13 -18.28
C ALA A 96 -3.86 -13.24 -18.72
N HIS A 97 -2.75 -12.84 -19.33
CA HIS A 97 -1.70 -13.75 -19.80
C HIS A 97 -0.41 -13.53 -19.03
N ARG A 98 0.53 -14.46 -19.18
CA ARG A 98 1.92 -14.30 -18.77
C ARG A 98 2.78 -14.23 -20.03
N GLY A 99 3.74 -13.30 -20.10
CA GLY A 99 4.55 -13.15 -21.31
C GLY A 99 5.84 -12.37 -21.12
N VAL A 100 6.67 -12.38 -22.16
CA VAL A 100 7.98 -11.73 -22.20
C VAL A 100 7.88 -10.35 -22.88
N PHE A 101 8.38 -9.31 -22.20
CA PHE A 101 8.37 -7.94 -22.70
C PHE A 101 9.72 -7.54 -23.29
N VAL A 102 9.77 -7.09 -24.54
CA VAL A 102 10.99 -6.50 -25.11
C VAL A 102 10.91 -4.99 -25.12
N ALA A 103 11.93 -4.35 -24.55
CA ALA A 103 12.12 -2.91 -24.64
C ALA A 103 13.05 -2.55 -25.79
N VAL A 104 12.59 -1.68 -26.70
CA VAL A 104 13.38 -1.16 -27.82
C VAL A 104 13.46 0.37 -27.76
N ALA A 105 14.38 0.95 -28.52
CA ALA A 105 14.52 2.40 -28.59
C ALA A 105 13.46 3.02 -29.52
N GLY A 106 12.66 3.96 -28.99
CA GLY A 106 11.74 4.79 -29.77
C GLY A 106 12.39 6.04 -30.38
N PRO A 107 11.61 6.94 -31.02
CA PRO A 107 10.14 7.03 -31.00
C PRO A 107 9.40 6.37 -32.17
N ASN A 108 10.08 5.78 -33.15
CA ASN A 108 9.38 5.11 -34.24
C ASN A 108 8.83 3.76 -33.76
N LEU A 109 7.64 3.38 -34.27
CA LEU A 109 7.17 2.01 -34.15
C LEU A 109 7.96 1.09 -35.08
N GLU A 110 7.93 -0.19 -34.78
CA GLU A 110 8.76 -1.19 -35.43
C GLU A 110 8.21 -1.63 -36.79
N THR A 111 9.10 -2.07 -37.66
CA THR A 111 8.80 -2.62 -38.97
C THR A 111 8.32 -4.08 -38.88
N ARG A 112 7.70 -4.58 -39.96
CA ARG A 112 7.34 -6.01 -40.08
C ARG A 112 8.52 -6.94 -39.87
N ALA A 113 9.73 -6.55 -40.29
CA ALA A 113 10.94 -7.37 -40.12
C ALA A 113 11.36 -7.41 -38.64
N GLU A 114 11.31 -6.28 -37.95
CA GLU A 114 11.60 -6.18 -36.53
C GLU A 114 10.60 -7.00 -35.70
N TYR A 115 9.29 -6.90 -35.95
CA TYR A 115 8.31 -7.75 -35.23
C TYR A 115 8.55 -9.25 -35.43
N ARG A 116 8.95 -9.70 -36.64
CA ARG A 116 9.35 -11.10 -36.86
C ARG A 116 10.57 -11.47 -36.04
N PHE A 117 11.57 -10.61 -36.01
CA PHE A 117 12.79 -10.79 -35.22
C PHE A 117 12.49 -10.85 -33.72
N LEU A 118 11.79 -9.86 -33.18
CA LEU A 118 11.43 -9.75 -31.77
C LEU A 118 10.62 -10.97 -31.30
N ARG A 119 9.65 -11.43 -32.11
CA ARG A 119 8.92 -12.66 -31.81
C ARG A 119 9.81 -13.91 -31.89
N ALA A 120 10.72 -13.98 -32.86
CA ALA A 120 11.62 -15.13 -33.02
C ALA A 120 12.60 -15.29 -31.86
N ILE A 121 12.98 -14.19 -31.19
CA ILE A 121 13.82 -14.22 -29.97
C ILE A 121 13.01 -14.43 -28.68
N GLY A 122 11.70 -14.68 -28.78
CA GLY A 122 10.87 -15.08 -27.65
C GLY A 122 10.08 -13.96 -26.97
N ALA A 123 9.99 -12.76 -27.56
CA ALA A 123 9.16 -11.69 -27.00
C ALA A 123 7.68 -11.84 -27.41
N ASP A 124 6.78 -11.58 -26.45
CA ASP A 124 5.33 -11.55 -26.68
C ASP A 124 4.79 -10.13 -26.83
N LEU A 125 5.46 -9.15 -26.20
CA LEU A 125 5.08 -7.74 -26.15
C LEU A 125 6.28 -6.87 -26.51
N VAL A 126 6.05 -5.77 -27.20
CA VAL A 126 7.06 -4.75 -27.48
C VAL A 126 6.64 -3.39 -26.94
N GLY A 127 7.59 -2.69 -26.33
CA GLY A 127 7.40 -1.30 -25.95
C GLY A 127 8.73 -0.59 -25.77
N MET A 128 8.66 0.63 -25.25
CA MET A 128 9.82 1.53 -25.16
C MET A 128 10.15 1.93 -23.72
N SER A 129 9.56 1.27 -22.71
CA SER A 129 9.65 1.69 -21.31
C SER A 129 9.82 0.49 -20.37
N THR A 130 9.72 0.72 -19.06
CA THR A 130 9.56 -0.30 -18.00
C THR A 130 10.84 -1.05 -17.63
N VAL A 131 11.59 -1.54 -18.62
CA VAL A 131 12.79 -2.35 -18.39
C VAL A 131 13.87 -1.58 -17.61
N PRO A 132 14.19 -0.30 -17.90
CA PRO A 132 15.14 0.46 -17.09
C PRO A 132 14.73 0.59 -15.62
N GLU A 133 13.45 0.83 -15.35
CA GLU A 133 12.90 0.96 -14.01
C GLU A 133 13.00 -0.36 -13.25
N VAL A 134 12.69 -1.49 -13.90
CA VAL A 134 12.82 -2.84 -13.33
C VAL A 134 14.28 -3.17 -13.01
N ILE A 135 15.22 -2.87 -13.91
CA ILE A 135 16.66 -3.07 -13.65
C ILE A 135 17.10 -2.30 -12.40
N VAL A 136 16.66 -1.05 -12.25
CA VAL A 136 17.01 -0.23 -11.07
C VAL A 136 16.29 -0.70 -9.81
N ALA A 137 15.08 -1.22 -9.93
CA ALA A 137 14.33 -1.80 -8.81
C ALA A 137 15.01 -3.06 -8.27
N VAL A 138 15.43 -3.98 -9.15
CA VAL A 138 16.20 -5.16 -8.76
C VAL A 138 17.53 -4.75 -8.14
N HIS A 139 18.23 -3.78 -8.75
CA HIS A 139 19.47 -3.23 -8.21
C HIS A 139 19.31 -2.75 -6.77
N CYS A 140 18.21 -2.06 -6.44
CA CYS A 140 17.97 -1.56 -5.08
C CYS A 140 17.15 -2.51 -4.20
N GLY A 141 16.95 -3.76 -4.63
CA GLY A 141 16.26 -4.80 -3.86
C GLY A 141 14.79 -4.50 -3.60
N LEU A 142 14.08 -3.97 -4.60
CA LEU A 142 12.62 -3.92 -4.62
C LEU A 142 12.08 -5.22 -5.24
N ARG A 143 10.97 -5.72 -4.69
CA ARG A 143 10.12 -6.68 -5.41
C ARG A 143 9.47 -5.94 -6.59
N THR A 144 9.17 -6.64 -7.66
CA THR A 144 8.74 -6.02 -8.93
C THR A 144 7.58 -6.79 -9.52
N VAL A 145 6.58 -6.07 -10.03
CA VAL A 145 5.51 -6.66 -10.84
C VAL A 145 5.21 -5.73 -12.01
N GLY A 146 5.21 -6.30 -13.23
CA GLY A 146 4.94 -5.59 -14.47
C GLY A 146 3.60 -6.04 -15.06
N MET A 147 2.76 -5.08 -15.44
CA MET A 147 1.48 -5.35 -16.10
C MET A 147 1.35 -4.52 -17.37
N SER A 148 1.10 -5.16 -18.50
CA SER A 148 0.99 -4.48 -19.78
C SER A 148 -0.41 -4.65 -20.36
N ILE A 149 -0.98 -3.56 -20.88
CA ILE A 149 -2.20 -3.61 -21.69
C ILE A 149 -1.77 -3.76 -23.15
N VAL A 150 -2.29 -4.78 -23.83
CA VAL A 150 -2.12 -4.93 -25.28
C VAL A 150 -2.99 -3.89 -25.97
N THR A 151 -2.39 -2.84 -26.54
CA THR A 151 -3.16 -1.76 -27.19
C THR A 151 -3.37 -1.99 -28.68
N ASP A 152 -2.45 -2.67 -29.33
CA ASP A 152 -2.50 -2.99 -30.75
C ASP A 152 -1.85 -4.36 -31.00
N MET A 153 -2.24 -5.01 -32.09
CA MET A 153 -1.69 -6.31 -32.48
C MET A 153 -0.65 -6.12 -33.58
N CYS A 154 0.61 -6.29 -33.24
CA CYS A 154 1.77 -6.09 -34.11
C CYS A 154 2.12 -7.34 -34.93
N LEU A 155 1.12 -7.93 -35.59
CA LEU A 155 1.30 -9.16 -36.37
C LEU A 155 1.93 -8.84 -37.74
N PRO A 156 3.14 -9.35 -38.06
CA PRO A 156 3.89 -8.95 -39.26
C PRO A 156 3.13 -9.10 -40.59
N ASP A 157 2.27 -10.12 -40.68
CA ASP A 157 1.53 -10.46 -41.91
C ASP A 157 0.13 -9.82 -41.96
N ALA A 158 -0.29 -9.14 -40.90
CA ALA A 158 -1.58 -8.44 -40.79
C ALA A 158 -1.43 -7.00 -40.25
N LEU A 159 -0.23 -6.42 -40.39
CA LEU A 159 0.10 -5.12 -39.81
C LEU A 159 -0.66 -3.99 -40.50
N LYS A 160 -1.21 -3.07 -39.69
CA LYS A 160 -1.89 -1.85 -40.13
C LYS A 160 -1.13 -0.61 -39.62
N PRO A 161 -1.29 0.56 -40.26
CA PRO A 161 -0.81 1.81 -39.68
C PRO A 161 -1.39 2.00 -38.27
N ALA A 162 -0.55 2.41 -37.32
CA ALA A 162 -0.98 2.64 -35.95
C ALA A 162 -1.84 3.90 -35.86
N ASP A 163 -2.98 3.79 -35.16
CA ASP A 163 -3.82 4.94 -34.80
C ASP A 163 -3.68 5.19 -33.29
N VAL A 164 -3.05 6.30 -32.96
CA VAL A 164 -2.82 6.71 -31.56
C VAL A 164 -4.14 6.89 -30.80
N SER A 165 -5.20 7.35 -31.47
CA SER A 165 -6.51 7.54 -30.84
C SER A 165 -7.15 6.20 -30.47
N GLU A 166 -6.99 5.19 -31.32
CA GLU A 166 -7.46 3.83 -31.08
C GLU A 166 -6.69 3.17 -29.92
N ILE A 167 -5.36 3.29 -29.93
CA ILE A 167 -4.46 2.83 -28.85
C ILE A 167 -4.90 3.40 -27.50
N ILE A 168 -5.11 4.72 -27.42
CA ILE A 168 -5.57 5.39 -26.19
C ILE A 168 -6.97 4.91 -25.79
N SER A 169 -7.88 4.72 -26.76
CA SER A 169 -9.23 4.21 -26.50
C SER A 169 -9.21 2.81 -25.89
N ILE A 170 -8.36 1.92 -26.42
CA ILE A 170 -8.21 0.54 -25.93
C ILE A 170 -7.59 0.55 -24.53
N ALA A 171 -6.53 1.34 -24.31
CA ALA A 171 -5.92 1.50 -22.99
C ALA A 171 -6.95 1.96 -21.95
N ASN A 172 -7.76 2.98 -22.26
CA ASN A 172 -8.80 3.49 -21.37
C ASN A 172 -9.91 2.47 -21.10
N LYS A 173 -10.27 1.63 -22.07
CA LYS A 173 -11.25 0.55 -21.87
C LYS A 173 -10.71 -0.59 -21.01
N ALA A 174 -9.41 -0.83 -21.04
CA ALA A 174 -8.74 -1.86 -20.24
C ALA A 174 -8.27 -1.35 -18.86
N GLU A 175 -8.15 -0.04 -18.67
CA GLU A 175 -7.77 0.59 -17.39
C GLU A 175 -8.57 0.06 -16.19
N PRO A 176 -9.91 -0.09 -16.25
CA PRO A 176 -10.67 -0.58 -15.10
C PRO A 176 -10.26 -1.98 -14.68
N LYS A 177 -9.96 -2.85 -15.65
CA LYS A 177 -9.50 -4.23 -15.41
C LYS A 177 -8.13 -4.22 -14.76
N LEU A 178 -7.20 -3.41 -15.29
CA LEU A 178 -5.86 -3.25 -14.74
C LEU A 178 -5.93 -2.73 -13.30
N ARG A 179 -6.76 -1.71 -13.05
CA ARG A 179 -6.97 -1.16 -11.72
C ARG A 179 -7.49 -2.21 -10.73
N THR A 180 -8.38 -3.10 -11.15
CA THR A 180 -8.84 -4.22 -10.31
C THR A 180 -7.69 -5.15 -9.93
N LEU A 181 -6.85 -5.56 -10.89
CA LEU A 181 -5.67 -6.40 -10.63
C LEU A 181 -4.67 -5.71 -9.70
N VAL A 182 -4.34 -4.45 -10.00
CA VAL A 182 -3.43 -3.62 -9.18
C VAL A 182 -3.94 -3.52 -7.75
N LYS A 183 -5.23 -3.21 -7.55
CA LYS A 183 -5.82 -3.13 -6.20
C LYS A 183 -5.75 -4.47 -5.48
N GLY A 184 -6.08 -5.58 -6.13
CA GLY A 184 -6.04 -6.90 -5.50
C GLY A 184 -4.61 -7.29 -5.07
N VAL A 185 -3.62 -7.09 -5.95
CA VAL A 185 -2.21 -7.36 -5.62
C VAL A 185 -1.73 -6.45 -4.47
N LEU A 186 -2.09 -5.17 -4.49
CA LEU A 186 -1.69 -4.23 -3.43
C LEU A 186 -2.39 -4.50 -2.10
N THR A 187 -3.68 -4.86 -2.08
CA THR A 187 -4.38 -5.16 -0.82
C THR A 187 -3.69 -6.29 -0.08
N GLU A 188 -3.32 -7.35 -0.78
CA GLU A 188 -2.62 -8.49 -0.15
C GLU A 188 -1.17 -8.19 0.16
N PHE A 189 -0.45 -7.44 -0.68
CA PHE A 189 0.90 -6.98 -0.35
C PHE A 189 0.89 -6.07 0.89
N VAL A 190 -0.09 -5.18 1.01
CA VAL A 190 -0.28 -4.35 2.21
C VAL A 190 -0.67 -5.20 3.41
N GLU A 191 -1.47 -6.25 3.25
CA GLU A 191 -1.74 -7.20 4.33
C GLU A 191 -0.49 -7.98 4.73
N GLU A 192 0.35 -8.42 3.78
CA GLU A 192 1.63 -9.10 4.00
C GLU A 192 2.61 -8.17 4.72
N VAL A 193 2.81 -6.95 4.22
CA VAL A 193 3.68 -5.94 4.81
C VAL A 193 3.14 -5.48 6.15
N ALA A 194 1.85 -5.21 6.29
CA ALA A 194 1.26 -4.84 7.57
C ALA A 194 1.32 -6.02 8.56
N ALA A 195 1.20 -7.28 8.11
CA ALA A 195 1.44 -8.45 8.95
C ALA A 195 2.92 -8.62 9.31
N ALA A 196 3.85 -8.29 8.41
CA ALA A 196 5.29 -8.32 8.64
C ALA A 196 5.73 -7.21 9.60
N ILE A 197 5.23 -5.98 9.42
CA ILE A 197 5.40 -4.84 10.34
C ILE A 197 4.79 -5.17 11.70
N ARG A 198 3.56 -5.72 11.75
CA ARG A 198 2.93 -6.17 13.00
C ARG A 198 3.66 -7.35 13.64
N ARG A 199 4.37 -8.19 12.89
CA ARG A 199 5.23 -9.27 13.42
C ARG A 199 6.59 -8.75 13.90
N ARG A 200 7.14 -7.70 13.29
CA ARG A 200 8.42 -7.05 13.63
C ARG A 200 8.29 -5.90 14.63
N TRP A 201 7.09 -5.73 15.19
CA TRP A 201 6.64 -4.72 16.15
C TRP A 201 7.60 -4.39 17.32
N ASN A 202 8.58 -5.26 17.62
CA ASN A 202 9.49 -5.07 18.76
C ASN A 202 10.95 -4.73 18.40
N GLU A 203 11.34 -4.56 17.13
CA GLU A 203 12.77 -4.33 16.81
C GLU A 203 13.01 -3.31 15.67
N ARG A 204 13.64 -2.18 16.05
CA ARG A 204 14.58 -1.35 15.24
C ARG A 204 14.05 -0.40 14.15
N TYR A 205 12.75 -0.12 14.03
CA TYR A 205 12.28 0.88 13.04
C TYR A 205 12.03 2.26 13.67
N SER A 206 12.37 3.32 12.94
CA SER A 206 12.07 4.69 13.36
C SER A 206 10.58 4.98 13.19
N LEU A 207 10.06 5.96 13.95
CA LEU A 207 8.67 6.42 13.77
C LEU A 207 8.39 6.95 12.36
N GLU A 208 9.42 7.42 11.65
CA GLU A 208 9.30 7.85 10.25
C GLU A 208 8.98 6.67 9.34
N THR A 209 9.66 5.53 9.51
CA THR A 209 9.38 4.31 8.75
C THR A 209 7.97 3.77 9.06
N ILE A 210 7.56 3.79 10.32
CA ILE A 210 6.25 3.29 10.76
C ILE A 210 5.10 4.11 10.16
N THR A 211 5.30 5.41 9.98
CA THR A 211 4.26 6.34 9.53
C THR A 211 4.29 6.62 8.02
N LEU A 212 5.30 6.14 7.31
CA LEU A 212 5.40 6.23 5.86
C LEU A 212 4.13 5.75 5.12
N PRO A 213 3.50 4.61 5.47
CA PRO A 213 2.29 4.16 4.78
C PRO A 213 1.18 5.22 4.76
N VAL A 214 1.07 6.05 5.81
CA VAL A 214 0.08 7.13 5.87
C VAL A 214 0.35 8.21 4.80
N ARG A 215 1.62 8.58 4.61
CA ARG A 215 2.02 9.55 3.57
C ARG A 215 1.79 8.98 2.17
N VAL A 216 2.11 7.71 1.97
CA VAL A 216 1.85 7.00 0.70
C VAL A 216 0.35 6.95 0.42
N MET A 217 -0.47 6.58 1.41
CA MET A 217 -1.93 6.57 1.25
C MET A 217 -2.47 7.94 0.85
N LYS A 218 -1.98 9.03 1.47
CA LYS A 218 -2.35 10.39 1.06
C LYS A 218 -1.94 10.70 -0.38
N ALA A 219 -0.71 10.37 -0.76
CA ALA A 219 -0.20 10.60 -2.12
C ALA A 219 -1.00 9.81 -3.18
N LEU A 220 -1.54 8.64 -2.81
CA LEU A 220 -2.44 7.84 -3.63
C LEU A 220 -3.89 8.36 -3.66
N GLY A 221 -4.17 9.49 -3.01
CA GLY A 221 -5.49 10.15 -3.05
C GLY A 221 -6.44 9.73 -1.93
N ALA A 222 -5.99 9.03 -0.89
CA ALA A 222 -6.84 8.74 0.26
C ALA A 222 -7.30 10.05 0.94
N SER A 223 -8.55 10.06 1.40
CA SER A 223 -9.15 11.15 2.17
C SER A 223 -9.43 10.76 3.62
N ILE A 224 -9.56 9.46 3.90
CA ILE A 224 -9.86 8.88 5.21
C ILE A 224 -8.77 7.85 5.55
N LEU A 225 -8.25 7.91 6.78
CA LEU A 225 -7.43 6.88 7.38
C LEU A 225 -8.26 6.14 8.44
N VAL A 226 -8.41 4.83 8.30
CA VAL A 226 -8.97 3.97 9.35
C VAL A 226 -7.84 3.20 10.01
N VAL A 227 -7.68 3.32 11.32
CA VAL A 227 -6.68 2.59 12.11
C VAL A 227 -7.36 1.75 13.18
N SER A 228 -6.85 0.53 13.38
CA SER A 228 -7.36 -0.38 14.41
C SER A 228 -6.22 -0.96 15.23
N ASN A 229 -6.43 -1.11 16.53
CA ASN A 229 -5.45 -1.72 17.43
C ASN A 229 -6.10 -2.66 18.46
N ALA A 230 -5.24 -3.37 19.18
CA ALA A 230 -5.58 -4.08 20.40
C ALA A 230 -5.06 -3.28 21.61
N SER A 231 -5.84 -3.25 22.68
CA SER A 231 -5.49 -2.50 23.90
C SER A 231 -5.89 -3.23 25.18
N GLY A 232 -5.29 -2.80 26.29
CA GLY A 232 -5.70 -3.13 27.64
C GLY A 232 -6.71 -2.11 28.16
N GLY A 233 -7.89 -2.58 28.59
CA GLY A 233 -8.95 -1.74 29.13
C GLY A 233 -8.74 -1.42 30.61
N MET A 234 -8.57 -0.14 30.93
CA MET A 234 -8.40 0.36 32.30
C MET A 234 -9.71 0.92 32.88
N ASN A 235 -10.67 1.23 32.01
CA ASN A 235 -12.01 1.64 32.40
C ASN A 235 -12.80 0.42 32.96
N PRO A 236 -13.33 0.50 34.20
CA PRO A 236 -13.99 -0.63 34.85
C PRO A 236 -15.31 -1.05 34.21
N PHE A 237 -15.88 -0.22 33.32
CA PHE A 237 -17.10 -0.54 32.57
C PHE A 237 -16.82 -1.33 31.29
N TYR A 238 -15.54 -1.45 30.89
CA TYR A 238 -15.17 -2.14 29.67
C TYR A 238 -15.04 -3.64 29.91
N LYS A 239 -15.31 -4.43 28.88
CA LYS A 239 -15.15 -5.89 28.86
C LYS A 239 -14.20 -6.29 27.74
N SER A 240 -13.57 -7.46 27.89
CA SER A 240 -12.80 -8.03 26.79
C SER A 240 -13.72 -8.29 25.59
N GLY A 241 -13.26 -7.89 24.41
CA GLY A 241 -14.01 -7.92 23.16
C GLY A 241 -14.88 -6.68 22.90
N ASP A 242 -14.90 -5.69 23.78
CA ASP A 242 -15.53 -4.39 23.51
C ASP A 242 -14.73 -3.59 22.48
N ILE A 243 -15.42 -2.79 21.67
CA ILE A 243 -14.82 -1.87 20.70
C ILE A 243 -14.89 -0.46 21.27
N MET A 244 -13.75 0.21 21.43
CA MET A 244 -13.68 1.63 21.78
C MET A 244 -13.41 2.47 20.53
N LEU A 245 -14.31 3.39 20.23
CA LEU A 245 -14.08 4.46 19.25
C LEU A 245 -13.22 5.52 19.93
N MET A 246 -12.04 5.78 19.38
CA MET A 246 -11.09 6.74 19.97
C MET A 246 -11.57 8.17 19.72
N GLU A 247 -11.82 8.91 20.79
CA GLU A 247 -12.16 10.34 20.72
C GLU A 247 -10.92 11.23 20.89
N ASP A 248 -9.94 10.75 21.65
CA ASP A 248 -8.69 11.46 21.90
C ASP A 248 -7.55 10.48 22.25
N HIS A 249 -6.34 11.00 22.39
CA HIS A 249 -5.18 10.20 22.79
C HIS A 249 -4.22 10.91 23.73
N ILE A 250 -3.40 10.13 24.43
CA ILE A 250 -2.27 10.62 25.22
C ILE A 250 -0.99 9.92 24.75
N ASN A 251 0.00 10.70 24.32
CA ASN A 251 1.23 10.17 23.72
C ASN A 251 2.39 10.08 24.73
N PHE A 252 2.69 8.88 25.22
CA PHE A 252 3.89 8.58 26.02
C PHE A 252 4.91 7.73 25.24
N MET A 253 4.97 7.85 23.91
CA MET A 253 6.01 7.19 23.12
C MET A 253 7.38 7.89 23.19
N TRP A 254 7.46 9.03 23.89
CA TRP A 254 8.68 9.84 24.10
C TRP A 254 9.42 10.24 22.81
N SER A 255 8.72 10.14 21.68
CA SER A 255 9.22 10.41 20.35
C SER A 255 8.03 10.82 19.47
N ASN A 256 8.31 11.56 18.40
CA ASN A 256 7.28 12.10 17.51
C ASN A 256 7.71 11.87 16.04
N PRO A 257 6.81 11.37 15.16
CA PRO A 257 7.15 11.10 13.75
C PRO A 257 7.44 12.38 12.94
N LEU A 258 7.16 13.56 13.48
CA LEU A 258 7.39 14.87 12.85
C LEU A 258 8.69 15.55 13.33
N THR A 259 9.42 14.91 14.25
CA THR A 259 10.74 15.38 14.69
C THR A 259 11.71 15.35 13.51
N GLY A 260 12.45 16.43 13.29
CA GLY A 260 13.35 16.59 12.14
C GLY A 260 12.97 17.78 11.25
N HIS A 261 13.59 17.88 10.06
CA HIS A 261 13.24 18.90 9.07
C HIS A 261 11.87 18.61 8.46
N ALA A 262 11.00 19.61 8.39
CA ALA A 262 9.76 19.48 7.64
C ALA A 262 10.00 19.75 6.16
N ASP A 263 9.49 18.85 5.32
CA ASP A 263 9.25 19.11 3.92
C ASP A 263 7.96 19.95 3.79
N PRO A 264 8.02 21.18 3.23
CA PRO A 264 6.85 22.01 3.00
C PRO A 264 5.77 21.34 2.15
N ASN A 265 6.14 20.36 1.32
CA ASN A 265 5.22 19.69 0.40
C ASN A 265 4.43 18.55 1.05
N LEU A 266 4.86 18.07 2.22
CA LEU A 266 4.21 16.93 2.88
C LEU A 266 3.04 17.35 3.78
N GLY A 267 2.97 18.59 4.23
CA GLY A 267 1.86 19.08 5.04
C GLY A 267 2.28 20.15 6.05
N LYS A 268 1.43 20.37 7.05
CA LYS A 268 1.66 21.43 8.06
C LYS A 268 2.87 21.09 8.93
N ARG A 269 3.74 22.07 9.20
CA ARG A 269 4.84 21.89 10.16
C ARG A 269 4.33 21.61 11.58
N PHE A 270 3.27 22.32 11.97
CA PHE A 270 2.62 22.21 13.27
C PHE A 270 1.15 21.86 13.03
N PRO A 271 0.81 20.56 12.92
CA PRO A 271 -0.60 20.16 12.79
C PRO A 271 -1.36 20.47 14.07
N ASP A 272 -2.61 20.86 13.92
CA ASP A 272 -3.54 20.99 15.03
C ASP A 272 -4.00 19.60 15.48
N MET A 273 -3.93 19.34 16.78
CA MET A 273 -4.32 18.08 17.42
C MET A 273 -5.51 18.27 18.36
N SER A 274 -6.27 19.35 18.22
CA SER A 274 -7.49 19.59 19.00
C SER A 274 -8.63 18.61 18.67
N SER A 275 -8.60 18.01 17.48
CA SER A 275 -9.53 16.97 17.03
C SER A 275 -8.83 16.00 16.07
N PRO A 276 -7.88 15.16 16.55
CA PRO A 276 -7.09 14.30 15.68
C PRO A 276 -7.91 13.16 15.07
N TYR A 277 -9.03 12.82 15.70
CA TYR A 277 -10.03 11.88 15.21
C TYR A 277 -11.28 12.64 14.74
N ASP A 278 -11.82 12.24 13.59
CA ASP A 278 -12.93 12.92 12.93
C ASP A 278 -14.24 12.62 13.67
N ARG A 279 -14.85 13.65 14.26
CA ARG A 279 -16.10 13.50 15.03
C ARG A 279 -17.25 12.96 14.18
N GLY A 280 -17.33 13.34 12.91
CA GLY A 280 -18.35 12.83 11.98
C GLY A 280 -18.21 11.33 11.77
N LEU A 281 -17.00 10.84 11.52
CA LEU A 281 -16.73 9.40 11.37
C LEU A 281 -17.04 8.63 12.66
N ILE A 282 -16.69 9.19 13.83
CA ILE A 282 -17.00 8.59 15.14
C ILE A 282 -18.52 8.52 15.38
N ASP A 283 -19.26 9.57 15.03
CA ASP A 283 -20.72 9.61 15.17
C ASP A 283 -21.40 8.61 14.24
N THR A 284 -20.94 8.51 13.00
CA THR A 284 -21.38 7.51 12.02
C THR A 284 -21.10 6.10 12.53
N ALA A 285 -19.86 5.83 12.99
CA ALA A 285 -19.49 4.52 13.54
C ALA A 285 -20.33 4.13 14.77
N ALA A 286 -20.56 5.07 15.70
CA ALA A 286 -21.39 4.84 16.88
C ALA A 286 -22.86 4.58 16.52
N ARG A 287 -23.41 5.29 15.53
CA ARG A 287 -24.77 5.04 15.04
C ARG A 287 -24.88 3.64 14.42
N ILE A 288 -23.95 3.25 13.56
CA ILE A 288 -23.90 1.92 12.93
C ILE A 288 -23.80 0.84 14.00
N ALA A 289 -22.90 1.00 14.97
CA ALA A 289 -22.75 0.05 16.07
C ALA A 289 -24.04 -0.10 16.88
N ARG A 290 -24.74 1.00 17.20
CA ARG A 290 -26.04 0.95 17.87
C ARG A 290 -27.11 0.23 17.05
N ARG A 291 -27.16 0.49 15.75
CA ARG A 291 -28.15 -0.13 14.83
C ARG A 291 -28.03 -1.65 14.84
N GLU A 292 -26.81 -2.17 14.85
CA GLU A 292 -26.53 -3.62 14.82
C GLU A 292 -26.40 -4.26 16.21
N GLY A 293 -26.66 -3.50 17.28
CA GLY A 293 -26.49 -4.00 18.66
C GLY A 293 -25.04 -4.33 19.04
N ILE A 294 -24.05 -3.74 18.37
CA ILE A 294 -22.63 -3.90 18.70
C ILE A 294 -22.30 -3.00 19.89
N THR A 295 -21.88 -3.63 21.00
CA THR A 295 -21.36 -2.91 22.17
C THR A 295 -20.12 -2.12 21.77
N HIS A 296 -20.16 -0.81 22.01
CA HIS A 296 -19.07 0.10 21.76
C HIS A 296 -18.99 1.16 22.85
N HIS A 297 -17.79 1.71 23.03
CA HIS A 297 -17.52 2.82 23.92
C HIS A 297 -16.86 3.96 23.15
N ARG A 298 -16.81 5.12 23.78
CA ARG A 298 -15.99 6.26 23.35
C ARG A 298 -14.99 6.56 24.46
N GLY A 299 -13.76 6.89 24.12
CA GLY A 299 -12.75 7.09 25.14
C GLY A 299 -11.38 7.53 24.62
N VAL A 300 -10.47 7.67 25.57
CA VAL A 300 -9.10 8.17 25.38
C VAL A 300 -8.11 7.01 25.36
N TYR A 301 -7.30 6.94 24.31
CA TYR A 301 -6.25 5.94 24.15
C TYR A 301 -4.89 6.49 24.59
N ALA A 302 -4.24 5.85 25.56
CA ALA A 302 -2.85 6.13 25.90
C ALA A 302 -1.90 5.22 25.11
N ALA A 303 -0.87 5.78 24.47
CA ALA A 303 0.17 4.98 23.87
C ALA A 303 1.47 4.99 24.68
N MET A 304 1.95 3.79 25.00
CA MET A 304 3.25 3.53 25.63
C MET A 304 4.22 2.98 24.58
N THR A 305 5.52 2.94 24.88
CA THR A 305 6.52 2.36 23.95
C THR A 305 6.51 0.83 23.94
N GLY A 306 6.12 0.18 25.05
CA GLY A 306 6.32 -1.26 25.23
C GLY A 306 7.81 -1.65 25.27
N PRO A 307 8.15 -2.95 25.11
CA PRO A 307 7.26 -4.09 24.85
C PRO A 307 6.72 -4.79 26.10
N ASN A 308 7.16 -4.41 27.31
CA ASN A 308 6.56 -4.93 28.53
C ASN A 308 5.16 -4.34 28.74
N TYR A 309 4.25 -5.11 29.33
CA TYR A 309 3.00 -4.58 29.86
C TYR A 309 3.25 -3.66 31.04
N GLU A 310 2.28 -2.80 31.31
CA GLU A 310 2.34 -1.83 32.39
C GLU A 310 2.20 -2.50 33.77
N THR A 311 2.84 -1.90 34.76
CA THR A 311 2.69 -2.22 36.16
C THR A 311 1.35 -1.71 36.71
N ARG A 312 0.96 -2.23 37.88
CA ARG A 312 -0.22 -1.74 38.64
C ARG A 312 -0.21 -0.23 38.84
N SER A 313 0.95 0.34 39.16
CA SER A 313 1.10 1.78 39.41
C SER A 313 0.96 2.58 38.13
N GLU A 314 1.50 2.09 37.01
CA GLU A 314 1.34 2.71 35.69
C GLU A 314 -0.12 2.69 35.24
N TYR A 315 -0.86 1.58 35.41
CA TYR A 315 -2.30 1.56 35.14
C TYR A 315 -3.08 2.57 36.00
N ARG A 316 -2.77 2.69 37.30
CA ARG A 316 -3.39 3.73 38.16
C ARG A 316 -3.05 5.13 37.67
N PHE A 317 -1.81 5.37 37.25
CA PHE A 317 -1.36 6.64 36.72
C PHE A 317 -2.10 7.00 35.43
N LEU A 318 -2.10 6.11 34.43
CA LEU A 318 -2.77 6.31 33.14
C LEU A 318 -4.28 6.56 33.31
N LYS A 319 -4.93 5.80 34.19
CA LYS A 319 -6.34 6.03 34.53
C LYS A 319 -6.55 7.40 35.19
N LYS A 320 -5.66 7.82 36.10
CA LYS A 320 -5.76 9.10 36.81
C LYS A 320 -5.62 10.31 35.88
N ILE A 321 -4.87 10.18 34.80
CA ILE A 321 -4.71 11.23 33.77
C ILE A 321 -5.76 11.14 32.66
N GLY A 322 -6.74 10.25 32.78
CA GLY A 322 -7.92 10.21 31.91
C GLY A 322 -7.86 9.21 30.75
N ALA A 323 -6.91 8.26 30.73
CA ALA A 323 -6.90 7.21 29.72
C ALA A 323 -7.90 6.09 30.06
N ASP A 324 -8.68 5.66 29.07
CA ASP A 324 -9.62 4.53 29.19
C ASP A 324 -8.97 3.21 28.80
N VAL A 325 -8.10 3.24 27.79
CA VAL A 325 -7.35 2.09 27.28
C VAL A 325 -5.90 2.46 27.07
N VAL A 326 -5.03 1.45 27.09
CA VAL A 326 -3.61 1.60 26.80
C VAL A 326 -3.16 0.59 25.75
N GLY A 327 -2.32 1.04 24.83
CA GLY A 327 -1.66 0.18 23.85
C GLY A 327 -0.30 0.76 23.47
N MET A 328 0.28 0.22 22.41
CA MET A 328 1.65 0.54 22.01
C MET A 328 1.76 1.19 20.63
N SER A 329 0.63 1.40 19.94
CA SER A 329 0.54 1.77 18.52
C SER A 329 -0.32 3.00 18.25
N THR A 330 -0.61 3.27 16.97
CA THR A 330 -1.72 4.10 16.45
C THR A 330 -1.51 5.60 16.51
N ILE A 331 -0.97 6.14 17.61
CA ILE A 331 -0.78 7.58 17.76
C ILE A 331 0.16 8.18 16.69
N PRO A 332 1.32 7.57 16.35
CA PRO A 332 2.19 8.10 15.31
C PRO A 332 1.47 8.23 13.96
N GLU A 333 0.68 7.23 13.58
CA GLU A 333 -0.10 7.23 12.35
C GLU A 333 -1.15 8.35 12.36
N ALA A 334 -1.85 8.54 13.48
CA ALA A 334 -2.82 9.62 13.64
C ALA A 334 -2.17 11.02 13.53
N ILE A 335 -0.99 11.22 14.15
CA ILE A 335 -0.25 12.50 14.05
C ILE A 335 0.12 12.82 12.60
N VAL A 336 0.63 11.83 11.85
CA VAL A 336 0.99 12.03 10.44
C VAL A 336 -0.26 12.22 9.58
N ALA A 337 -1.35 11.53 9.88
CA ALA A 337 -2.63 11.74 9.20
C ALA A 337 -3.14 13.19 9.36
N SER A 338 -3.06 13.75 10.57
CA SER A 338 -3.38 15.15 10.83
C SER A 338 -2.41 16.11 10.11
N GLN A 339 -1.12 15.77 10.01
CA GLN A 339 -0.12 16.54 9.26
C GLN A 339 -0.51 16.71 7.79
N VAL A 340 -0.93 15.60 7.16
CA VAL A 340 -1.21 15.53 5.72
C VAL A 340 -2.70 15.76 5.39
N GLY A 341 -3.53 16.06 6.40
CA GLY A 341 -4.94 16.39 6.24
C GLY A 341 -5.81 15.20 5.81
N LEU A 342 -5.63 14.04 6.44
CA LEU A 342 -6.55 12.91 6.37
C LEU A 342 -7.55 12.99 7.53
N ARG A 343 -8.80 12.61 7.27
CA ARG A 343 -9.80 12.38 8.33
C ARG A 343 -9.52 11.02 8.96
N VAL A 344 -9.45 10.93 10.29
CA VAL A 344 -9.05 9.70 10.98
C VAL A 344 -10.23 9.09 11.73
N LEU A 345 -10.49 7.79 11.50
CA LEU A 345 -11.31 6.96 12.37
C LEU A 345 -10.41 5.92 13.04
N ALA A 346 -10.38 5.89 14.37
CA ALA A 346 -9.56 4.96 15.11
C ALA A 346 -10.41 4.08 16.04
N LEU A 347 -10.25 2.76 15.94
CA LEU A 347 -10.99 1.77 16.71
C LEU A 347 -10.03 0.89 17.52
N SER A 348 -10.23 0.83 18.83
CA SER A 348 -9.46 -0.01 19.72
C SER A 348 -10.28 -1.20 20.17
N THR A 349 -9.78 -2.41 19.98
CA THR A 349 -10.39 -3.61 20.56
C THR A 349 -9.80 -3.83 21.95
N VAL A 350 -10.66 -3.83 22.97
CA VAL A 350 -10.26 -4.13 24.34
C VAL A 350 -9.99 -5.62 24.43
N THR A 351 -8.74 -6.02 24.45
CA THR A 351 -8.37 -7.44 24.43
C THR A 351 -8.26 -8.04 25.82
N ASN A 352 -7.85 -7.25 26.80
CA ASN A 352 -7.70 -7.64 28.19
C ASN A 352 -8.14 -6.51 29.13
N ILE A 353 -8.51 -6.86 30.37
CA ILE A 353 -8.91 -5.88 31.39
C ILE A 353 -7.77 -5.69 32.38
N CYS A 354 -7.35 -4.44 32.54
CA CYS A 354 -6.17 -4.02 33.30
C CYS A 354 -6.56 -3.27 34.58
N LEU A 355 -7.32 -3.93 35.46
CA LEU A 355 -7.69 -3.35 36.76
C LEU A 355 -6.54 -3.52 37.77
N PRO A 356 -5.93 -2.44 38.29
CA PRO A 356 -4.72 -2.50 39.10
C PRO A 356 -4.77 -3.44 40.32
N ASP A 357 -5.95 -3.59 40.93
CA ASP A 357 -6.15 -4.39 42.14
C ASP A 357 -6.57 -5.84 41.85
N ASN A 358 -6.86 -6.16 40.59
CA ASN A 358 -7.26 -7.49 40.15
C ASN A 358 -6.69 -7.80 38.75
N LEU A 359 -5.38 -7.67 38.60
CA LEU A 359 -4.69 -8.05 37.37
C LEU A 359 -4.58 -9.58 37.31
N GLY A 360 -5.27 -10.17 36.34
CA GLY A 360 -4.99 -11.53 35.91
C GLY A 360 -3.65 -11.64 35.17
N SER A 361 -3.13 -12.85 35.01
CA SER A 361 -2.01 -13.11 34.09
C SER A 361 -2.53 -13.07 32.66
N VAL A 362 -2.04 -12.13 31.84
CA VAL A 362 -2.43 -12.02 30.43
C VAL A 362 -1.33 -12.63 29.56
N GLY A 363 -1.67 -13.70 28.83
CA GLY A 363 -0.80 -14.28 27.82
C GLY A 363 -1.00 -13.63 26.45
N LYS A 364 0.03 -13.71 25.58
CA LYS A 364 -0.05 -13.27 24.18
C LYS A 364 -1.22 -13.93 23.41
N TYR A 365 -1.56 -15.17 23.75
CA TYR A 365 -2.63 -15.92 23.11
C TYR A 365 -4.03 -15.39 23.46
N ASP A 366 -4.24 -14.91 24.69
CA ASP A 366 -5.52 -14.34 25.13
C ASP A 366 -5.85 -13.06 24.36
N VAL A 367 -4.82 -12.24 24.10
CA VAL A 367 -4.93 -11.01 23.31
C VAL A 367 -5.36 -11.31 21.86
N ILE A 368 -4.73 -12.31 21.24
CA ILE A 368 -5.02 -12.69 19.85
C ILE A 368 -6.46 -13.24 19.74
N HIS A 369 -6.87 -14.11 20.67
CA HIS A 369 -8.23 -14.66 20.66
C HIS A 369 -9.31 -13.59 20.83
N ALA A 370 -9.12 -12.65 21.76
CA ALA A 370 -10.05 -11.54 21.96
C ALA A 370 -10.13 -10.62 20.73
N ALA A 371 -8.99 -10.34 20.09
CA ALA A 371 -8.94 -9.57 18.86
C ALA A 371 -9.68 -10.26 17.71
N GLN A 372 -9.46 -11.57 17.50
CA GLN A 372 -10.16 -12.36 16.48
C GLN A 372 -11.67 -12.41 16.72
N ALA A 373 -12.11 -12.50 17.98
CA ALA A 373 -13.54 -12.49 18.32
C ALA A 373 -14.21 -11.12 18.08
N ALA A 374 -13.45 -10.03 18.06
CA ALA A 374 -13.95 -8.68 17.76
C ALA A 374 -13.84 -8.31 16.28
N GLU A 375 -12.95 -8.96 15.53
CA GLU A 375 -12.67 -8.67 14.12
C GLU A 375 -13.93 -8.60 13.24
N PRO A 376 -14.90 -9.54 13.29
CA PRO A 376 -16.09 -9.46 12.44
C PRO A 376 -16.92 -8.19 12.69
N ARG A 377 -17.04 -7.79 13.96
CA ARG A 377 -17.79 -6.60 14.39
C ARG A 377 -17.06 -5.31 13.95
N LEU A 378 -15.74 -5.27 14.12
CA LEU A 378 -14.91 -4.14 13.70
C LEU A 378 -14.94 -3.98 12.18
N ARG A 379 -14.75 -5.07 11.43
CA ARG A 379 -14.82 -5.08 9.96
C ARG A 379 -16.18 -4.60 9.45
N TYR A 380 -17.27 -5.02 10.10
CA TYR A 380 -18.61 -4.57 9.76
C TYR A 380 -18.73 -3.05 9.93
N ILE A 381 -18.39 -2.51 11.11
CA ILE A 381 -18.48 -1.06 11.36
C ILE A 381 -17.67 -0.27 10.33
N VAL A 382 -16.42 -0.67 10.08
CA VAL A 382 -15.55 0.02 9.12
C VAL A 382 -16.12 0.00 7.71
N ARG A 383 -16.61 -1.15 7.25
CA ARG A 383 -17.21 -1.28 5.91
C ARG A 383 -18.40 -0.34 5.75
N GLU A 384 -19.33 -0.34 6.70
CA GLU A 384 -20.54 0.47 6.62
C GLU A 384 -20.24 1.97 6.71
N VAL A 385 -19.27 2.38 7.55
CA VAL A 385 -18.83 3.79 7.60
C VAL A 385 -18.31 4.22 6.22
N LEU A 386 -17.45 3.42 5.59
CA LEU A 386 -16.88 3.78 4.28
C LEU A 386 -17.93 3.81 3.17
N LEU A 387 -18.91 2.90 3.19
CA LEU A 387 -20.01 2.91 2.22
C LEU A 387 -20.90 4.15 2.36
N GLU A 388 -21.22 4.54 3.59
CA GLU A 388 -22.03 5.74 3.83
C GLU A 388 -21.29 7.03 3.40
N GLU A 389 -19.99 7.13 3.66
CA GLU A 389 -19.17 8.28 3.21
C GLU A 389 -19.08 8.35 1.67
N GLN A 390 -18.96 7.21 0.98
CA GLN A 390 -19.01 7.16 -0.49
C GLN A 390 -20.38 7.59 -1.05
N GLY A 391 -21.46 7.17 -0.41
CA GLY A 391 -22.82 7.57 -0.78
C GLY A 391 -23.09 9.06 -0.58
N GLN A 392 -22.55 9.66 0.48
CA GLN A 392 -22.64 11.10 0.71
C GLN A 392 -21.84 11.90 -0.32
N LEU A 393 -20.64 11.45 -0.69
CA LEU A 393 -19.82 12.08 -1.73
C LEU A 393 -20.50 12.09 -3.11
N ALA A 394 -21.24 11.04 -3.46
CA ALA A 394 -21.98 10.94 -4.73
C ALA A 394 -23.27 11.80 -4.77
N SER A 395 -23.76 12.27 -3.62
CA SER A 395 -24.97 13.11 -3.51
C SER A 395 -24.69 14.62 -3.58
N VAL A 396 -23.41 15.01 -3.55
CA VAL A 396 -22.93 16.40 -3.51
C VAL A 396 -22.19 16.79 -4.81
N SER A 397 -21.91 15.82 -5.69
CA SER A 397 -21.42 16.00 -7.07
C SER A 397 -22.56 15.92 -8.08
#